data_AF-A0A0F9SJX3-F1
#
_entry.id   AF-A0A0F9SJX3-F1
#
_cell.length_a   1.000
_cell.length_b   1.000
_cell.length_c   1.000
_cell.angle_alpha   90.00
_cell.angle_beta   90.00
_cell.angle_gamma   90.00
#
_symmetry.space_group_name_H-M   'P 1'
#
loop_
_entity.id
_entity.type
_entity.pdbx_description
1 polymer ?
#
loop_
_entity_poly.entity_id
_entity_poly.type
_entity_poly.pdbx_seq_one_letter_code
_entity_poly.pdbx_strand_id
1 'polypeptide(L)'
;MENQKEISQVFFCEEDLAGNIDEWMLDAVQKCQLMLFIGTRKSVLNSPDCANELQFADKFSIPVIPIKGYDIDWPDLAEINLSRELGLEFDKENFNEFFINLYQYILNFKQEIDLMDKEGRQKGVTDIYERFRLMLDETINDIKRKIDDLAERITKLEEKAN
;
A
#
# COMPACT_ATOMS: atom_id res chain seq x y z
N MET A 1 8.99 10.90 -8.55
CA MET A 1 7.99 10.02 -9.21
C MET A 1 7.27 10.68 -10.38
N GLU A 2 7.16 12.01 -10.43
CA GLU A 2 6.31 12.79 -11.36
C GLU A 2 6.49 12.59 -12.87
N ASN A 3 7.54 11.88 -13.32
CA ASN A 3 7.81 11.64 -14.75
C ASN A 3 7.67 10.17 -15.16
N GLN A 4 7.08 9.34 -14.29
CA GLN A 4 6.88 7.93 -14.58
C GLN A 4 5.54 7.68 -15.28
N LYS A 5 5.52 6.67 -16.15
CA LYS A 5 4.32 6.29 -16.91
C LYS A 5 3.17 5.98 -15.91
N GLU A 6 1.95 6.39 -16.24
CA GLU A 6 0.73 6.20 -15.41
C GLU A 6 0.70 6.97 -14.07
N ILE A 7 1.72 7.75 -13.73
CA ILE A 7 1.70 8.73 -12.63
C ILE A 7 1.46 10.12 -13.22
N SER A 8 0.20 10.54 -13.26
CA SER A 8 -0.21 11.81 -13.89
C SER A 8 0.17 13.04 -13.07
N GLN A 9 0.04 12.96 -11.75
CA GLN A 9 0.29 14.06 -10.83
C GLN A 9 0.67 13.51 -9.44
N VAL A 10 1.59 14.18 -8.76
CA VAL A 10 1.94 13.91 -7.37
C VAL A 10 1.64 15.16 -6.57
N PHE A 11 0.95 15.01 -5.44
CA PHE A 11 0.74 16.09 -4.48
C PHE A 11 1.66 15.82 -3.29
N PHE A 12 2.46 16.83 -2.93
CA PHE A 12 3.23 16.81 -1.69
C PHE A 12 2.46 17.63 -0.66
N CYS A 13 2.26 17.07 0.53
CA CYS A 13 1.83 17.89 1.67
C CYS A 13 3.07 18.64 2.15
N GLU A 14 3.18 19.91 1.77
CA GLU A 14 4.20 20.80 2.31
C GLU A 14 3.61 21.53 3.51
N GLU A 15 4.27 21.44 4.67
CA GLU A 15 3.95 22.18 5.90
C GLU A 15 3.99 23.72 5.71
N ASP A 16 4.39 24.22 4.54
CA ASP A 16 4.64 25.63 4.22
C ASP A 16 3.60 26.30 3.29
N LEU A 17 2.45 25.67 3.03
CA LEU A 17 1.37 26.33 2.26
C LEU A 17 0.58 27.32 3.14
N ALA A 18 0.96 28.60 3.05
CA ALA A 18 0.29 29.70 3.71
C ALA A 18 -1.17 29.90 3.20
N GLY A 19 -2.15 29.33 3.90
CA GLY A 19 -3.59 29.67 3.83
C GLY A 19 -4.52 28.58 3.28
N ASN A 20 -5.69 28.40 3.92
CA ASN A 20 -6.78 27.46 3.61
C ASN A 20 -6.35 26.02 3.22
N ILE A 21 -5.43 25.47 4.01
CA ILE A 21 -4.88 24.11 3.85
C ILE A 21 -6.02 23.08 3.79
N ASP A 22 -7.06 23.22 4.61
CA ASP A 22 -8.19 22.26 4.63
C ASP A 22 -8.96 22.18 3.31
N GLU A 23 -9.21 23.31 2.65
CA GLU A 23 -9.92 23.34 1.36
C GLU A 23 -9.04 22.77 0.23
N TRP A 24 -7.75 23.11 0.24
CA TRP A 24 -6.80 22.57 -0.72
C TRP A 24 -6.58 21.07 -0.52
N MET A 25 -6.42 20.61 0.72
CA MET A 25 -6.30 19.19 1.07
C MET A 25 -7.55 18.43 0.66
N LEU A 26 -8.75 18.98 0.91
CA LEU A 26 -10.00 18.35 0.49
C LEU A 26 -10.06 18.16 -1.04
N ASP A 27 -9.71 19.21 -1.81
CA ASP A 27 -9.71 19.17 -3.27
C ASP A 27 -8.60 18.27 -3.84
N ALA A 28 -7.40 18.30 -3.25
CA ALA A 28 -6.26 17.49 -3.67
C ALA A 28 -6.48 16.00 -3.36
N VAL A 29 -6.90 15.68 -2.14
CA VAL A 29 -7.16 14.30 -1.71
C VAL A 29 -8.27 13.69 -2.55
N GLN A 30 -9.35 14.41 -2.85
CA GLN A 30 -10.42 13.90 -3.73
C GLN A 30 -9.97 13.54 -5.15
N LYS A 31 -8.88 14.15 -5.64
CA LYS A 31 -8.31 13.85 -6.96
C LYS A 31 -7.33 12.69 -6.93
N CYS A 32 -6.90 12.27 -5.74
CA CYS A 32 -5.97 11.16 -5.57
C CYS A 32 -6.71 9.82 -5.68
N GLN A 33 -6.14 8.91 -6.46
CA GLN A 33 -6.57 7.51 -6.54
C GLN A 33 -5.84 6.61 -5.52
N LEU A 34 -4.77 7.14 -4.93
CA LEU A 34 -3.84 6.43 -4.07
C LEU A 34 -3.06 7.44 -3.22
N MET A 35 -2.85 7.11 -1.95
CA MET A 35 -2.04 7.88 -1.02
C MET A 35 -0.82 7.07 -0.57
N LEU A 36 0.36 7.69 -0.58
CA LEU A 36 1.56 7.11 0.03
C LEU A 36 1.76 7.78 1.39
N PHE A 37 1.73 7.00 2.46
CA PHE A 37 1.98 7.51 3.81
C PHE A 37 3.40 7.19 4.24
N ILE A 38 4.25 8.21 4.41
CA ILE A 38 5.62 8.00 4.89
C ILE A 38 5.59 7.96 6.42
N GLY A 39 5.72 6.75 6.96
CA GLY A 39 5.76 6.49 8.38
C GLY A 39 7.10 6.87 8.98
N THR A 40 7.11 7.93 9.79
CA THR A 40 8.23 8.34 10.64
C THR A 40 7.69 8.60 12.03
N ARG A 41 8.56 8.78 13.02
CA ARG A 41 8.11 9.12 14.38
C ARG A 41 7.33 10.45 14.38
N LYS A 42 7.69 11.39 13.52
CA LYS A 42 6.99 12.68 13.38
C LYS A 42 5.58 12.47 12.83
N SER A 43 5.45 11.75 11.70
CA SER A 43 4.15 11.57 11.04
C SER A 43 3.19 10.65 11.80
N VAL A 44 3.70 9.67 12.55
CA VAL A 44 2.87 8.73 13.31
C VAL A 44 2.48 9.27 14.68
N LEU A 45 3.44 9.82 15.44
CA LEU A 45 3.20 10.18 16.86
C LEU A 45 2.91 11.67 17.09
N ASN A 46 3.35 12.55 16.19
CA ASN A 46 3.43 13.99 16.47
C ASN A 46 2.86 14.87 15.34
N SER A 47 1.93 14.35 14.52
CA SER A 47 1.36 15.10 13.41
C SER A 47 -0.17 15.00 13.36
N PRO A 48 -0.89 15.99 13.93
CA PRO A 48 -2.34 16.11 13.77
C PRO A 48 -2.76 16.20 12.30
N ASP A 49 -1.94 16.83 11.47
CA ASP A 49 -2.21 17.01 10.04
C ASP A 49 -2.21 15.65 9.31
N CYS A 50 -1.22 14.80 9.59
CA CYS A 50 -1.17 13.44 9.06
C CYS A 50 -2.40 12.61 9.50
N ALA A 51 -2.86 12.79 10.74
CA ALA A 51 -4.07 12.12 11.20
C ALA A 51 -5.33 12.59 10.45
N ASN A 52 -5.44 13.89 10.17
CA ASN A 52 -6.53 14.46 9.38
C ASN A 52 -6.50 13.94 7.92
N GLU A 53 -5.32 13.85 7.31
CA GLU A 53 -5.15 13.30 5.96
C GLU A 53 -5.61 11.84 5.88
N LEU A 54 -5.24 11.02 6.88
CA LEU A 54 -5.70 9.63 6.96
C LEU A 54 -7.21 9.52 7.14
N GLN A 55 -7.83 10.44 7.91
CA GLN A 55 -9.28 10.51 8.01
C GLN A 55 -9.95 10.89 6.68
N PHE A 56 -9.34 11.80 5.90
CA PHE A 56 -9.84 12.11 4.56
C PHE A 56 -9.67 10.94 3.61
N ALA A 57 -8.54 10.23 3.66
CA ALA A 57 -8.32 9.04 2.87
C ALA A 57 -9.39 7.98 3.16
N ASP A 58 -9.68 7.71 4.44
CA ASP A 58 -10.74 6.79 4.85
C ASP A 58 -12.13 7.27 4.36
N LYS A 59 -12.45 8.55 4.59
CA LYS A 59 -13.72 9.16 4.19
C LYS A 59 -13.98 9.09 2.68
N PHE A 60 -12.95 9.26 1.87
CA PHE A 60 -13.04 9.19 0.41
C PHE A 60 -12.71 7.80 -0.15
N SER A 61 -12.50 6.82 0.73
CA SER A 61 -12.12 5.45 0.37
C SER A 61 -10.89 5.38 -0.54
N ILE A 62 -9.92 6.27 -0.28
CA ILE A 62 -8.65 6.33 -0.97
C ILE A 62 -7.71 5.33 -0.31
N PRO A 63 -7.18 4.37 -1.07
CA PRO A 63 -6.23 3.42 -0.53
C PRO A 63 -4.93 4.09 -0.10
N VAL A 64 -4.41 3.66 1.05
CA VAL A 64 -3.17 4.18 1.63
C VAL A 64 -2.11 3.07 1.64
N ILE A 65 -0.95 3.36 1.05
CA ILE A 65 0.23 2.50 1.10
C ILE A 65 1.17 3.08 2.16
N PRO A 66 1.37 2.41 3.30
CA PRO A 66 2.33 2.84 4.30
C PRO A 66 3.76 2.50 3.85
N ILE A 67 4.66 3.47 3.98
CA ILE A 67 6.10 3.31 3.80
C ILE A 67 6.74 3.44 5.19
N LYS A 68 7.19 2.32 5.77
CA LYS A 68 7.84 2.32 7.10
C LYS A 68 9.23 2.95 6.99
N GLY A 69 9.44 4.04 7.72
CA GLY A 69 10.75 4.66 7.92
C GLY A 69 11.60 3.92 8.98
N TYR A 70 12.81 4.40 9.21
CA TYR A 70 13.77 3.75 10.11
C TYR A 70 13.50 3.96 11.60
N ASP A 71 12.74 5.00 11.95
CA ASP A 71 12.58 5.47 13.32
C ASP A 71 11.27 5.01 13.98
N ILE A 72 10.53 4.12 13.30
CA ILE A 72 9.30 3.49 13.75
C ILE A 72 9.25 2.02 13.33
N ASP A 73 8.36 1.26 13.97
CA ASP A 73 8.06 -0.11 13.62
C ASP A 73 6.62 -0.31 13.15
N TRP A 74 6.36 -1.47 12.54
CA TRP A 74 5.02 -1.83 12.06
C TRP A 74 3.92 -1.75 13.12
N PRO A 75 4.16 -2.08 14.41
CA PRO A 75 3.16 -1.86 15.46
C PRO A 75 2.76 -0.38 15.60
N ASP A 76 3.69 0.57 15.45
CA ASP A 76 3.39 2.00 15.55
C ASP A 76 2.44 2.44 14.41
N LEU A 77 2.63 1.87 13.20
CA LEU A 77 1.74 2.10 12.06
C LEU A 77 0.36 1.45 12.25
N ALA A 78 0.31 0.30 12.92
CA ALA A 78 -0.95 -0.38 13.21
C ALA A 78 -1.84 0.43 14.18
N GLU A 79 -1.24 1.23 15.08
CA GLU A 79 -2.00 2.12 15.99
C GLU A 79 -2.83 3.17 15.24
N ILE A 80 -2.41 3.54 14.02
CA ILE A 80 -3.13 4.46 13.13
C ILE A 80 -3.85 3.74 11.98
N ASN A 81 -4.15 2.44 12.15
CA ASN A 81 -4.86 1.58 11.19
C ASN A 81 -4.14 1.36 9.85
N LEU A 82 -2.82 1.51 9.80
CA LEU A 82 -2.04 1.21 8.60
C LEU A 82 -1.48 -0.22 8.65
N SER A 83 -1.88 -1.02 7.66
CA SER A 83 -1.48 -2.43 7.58
C SER A 83 -0.10 -2.62 6.97
N ARG A 84 0.72 -3.48 7.60
CA ARG A 84 1.98 -3.95 7.04
C ARG A 84 1.81 -4.68 5.70
N GLU A 85 0.69 -5.38 5.50
CA GLU A 85 0.46 -6.19 4.30
C GLU A 85 0.36 -5.34 3.03
N LEU A 86 -0.07 -4.08 3.18
CA LEU A 86 -0.16 -3.11 2.09
C LEU A 86 1.08 -2.21 2.00
N GLY A 87 2.04 -2.40 2.90
CA GLY A 87 3.14 -1.49 3.14
C GLY A 87 4.48 -1.96 2.57
N LEU A 88 5.39 -1.00 2.45
CA LEU A 88 6.78 -1.23 2.06
C LEU A 88 7.71 -0.68 3.14
N GLU A 89 8.85 -1.32 3.33
CA GLU A 89 9.91 -0.80 4.19
C GLU A 89 10.84 0.08 3.36
N PHE A 90 11.13 1.28 3.85
CA PHE A 90 12.04 2.19 3.18
C PHE A 90 13.47 1.65 3.27
N ASP A 91 14.13 1.52 2.11
CA ASP A 91 15.53 1.12 2.01
C ASP A 91 16.34 2.22 1.31
N LYS A 92 17.25 2.84 2.07
CA LYS A 92 18.11 3.95 1.67
C LYS A 92 19.43 3.42 1.14
N GLU A 93 19.87 2.26 1.62
CA GLU A 93 21.08 1.61 1.14
C GLU A 93 20.87 1.12 -0.29
N ASN A 94 19.68 0.60 -0.59
CA ASN A 94 19.25 0.18 -1.93
C ASN A 94 18.13 1.07 -2.49
N PHE A 95 18.25 2.39 -2.32
CA PHE A 95 17.22 3.36 -2.72
C PHE A 95 16.72 3.19 -4.15
N ASN A 96 17.60 2.89 -5.11
CA ASN A 96 17.21 2.68 -6.50
C ASN A 96 16.31 1.44 -6.66
N GLU A 97 16.64 0.35 -5.98
CA GLU A 97 15.85 -0.87 -6.00
C GLU A 97 14.52 -0.68 -5.28
N PHE A 98 14.54 -0.05 -4.10
CA PHE A 98 13.33 0.36 -3.40
C PHE A 98 12.41 1.21 -4.29
N PHE A 99 12.96 2.20 -4.99
CA PHE A 99 12.19 3.08 -5.86
C PHE A 99 11.56 2.32 -7.04
N ILE A 100 12.31 1.38 -7.65
CA ILE A 100 11.78 0.51 -8.70
C ILE A 100 10.64 -0.35 -8.16
N ASN A 101 10.83 -0.97 -7.00
CA ASN A 101 9.84 -1.84 -6.35
C ASN A 101 8.57 -1.05 -5.97
N LEU A 102 8.73 0.14 -5.38
CA LEU A 102 7.62 1.05 -5.07
C LEU A 102 6.86 1.43 -6.34
N TYR A 103 7.56 1.76 -7.42
CA TYR A 103 6.92 2.11 -8.68
C TYR A 103 6.14 0.93 -9.28
N GLN A 104 6.72 -0.27 -9.31
CA GLN A 104 6.02 -1.47 -9.78
C GLN A 104 4.80 -1.80 -8.90
N TYR A 105 4.94 -1.63 -7.59
CA TYR A 105 3.83 -1.82 -6.66
C TYR A 105 2.67 -0.86 -6.97
N ILE A 106 2.95 0.42 -7.20
CA ILE A 106 1.93 1.41 -7.60
C ILE A 106 1.30 1.08 -8.96
N LEU A 107 2.09 0.61 -9.93
CA LEU A 107 1.55 0.23 -11.24
C LEU A 107 0.60 -0.96 -11.13
N ASN A 108 0.99 -2.01 -10.42
CA ASN A 108 0.13 -3.18 -10.19
C ASN A 108 -1.16 -2.76 -9.48
N PHE A 109 -1.03 -1.91 -8.45
CA PHE A 109 -2.15 -1.35 -7.72
C PHE A 109 -3.13 -0.59 -8.62
N LYS A 110 -2.61 0.28 -9.51
CA LYS A 110 -3.43 1.02 -10.48
C LYS A 110 -4.09 0.12 -11.51
N GLN A 111 -3.36 -0.86 -12.03
CA GLN A 111 -3.90 -1.81 -13.00
C GLN A 111 -5.03 -2.63 -12.39
N GLU A 112 -4.90 -3.03 -11.13
CA GLU A 112 -5.95 -3.73 -10.40
C GLU A 112 -7.18 -2.84 -10.22
N ILE A 113 -7.02 -1.57 -9.81
CA ILE A 113 -8.13 -0.61 -9.74
C ILE A 113 -8.80 -0.40 -11.11
N ASP A 114 -8.02 -0.20 -12.17
CA ASP A 114 -8.54 0.03 -13.53
C ASP A 114 -9.23 -1.21 -14.13
N LEU A 115 -8.74 -2.41 -13.80
CA LEU A 115 -9.41 -3.67 -14.14
C LEU A 115 -10.72 -3.83 -13.35
N MET A 116 -10.73 -3.40 -12.09
CA MET A 116 -11.91 -3.45 -11.22
C MET A 116 -13.00 -2.43 -11.62
N ASP A 117 -12.65 -1.25 -12.14
CA ASP A 117 -13.62 -0.24 -12.60
C ASP A 117 -14.33 -0.68 -13.91
N LYS A 118 -13.71 -1.57 -14.69
CA LYS A 118 -14.33 -2.19 -15.88
C LYS A 118 -15.36 -3.26 -15.54
N GLU A 119 -15.23 -3.94 -14.39
CA GLU A 119 -16.16 -4.97 -13.93
C GLU A 119 -17.19 -4.44 -12.90
N GLY A 120 -16.89 -3.31 -12.24
CA GLY A 120 -17.55 -2.81 -11.02
C GLY A 120 -18.67 -1.78 -11.16
N ARG A 121 -19.24 -1.53 -12.35
CA ARG A 121 -20.40 -0.62 -12.49
C ARG A 121 -21.69 -1.07 -11.77
N GLN A 122 -21.66 -2.16 -10.99
CA GLN A 122 -22.75 -2.58 -10.13
C GLN A 122 -22.25 -2.97 -8.73
N LYS A 123 -22.51 -2.08 -7.76
CA LYS A 123 -22.47 -2.24 -6.29
C LYS A 123 -21.22 -1.70 -5.59
N GLY A 124 -21.50 -0.85 -4.59
CA GLY A 124 -20.54 0.08 -4.00
C GLY A 124 -19.66 -0.50 -2.90
N VAL A 125 -18.44 0.06 -2.86
CA VAL A 125 -17.54 0.48 -1.75
C VAL A 125 -17.27 -0.47 -0.57
N THR A 126 -18.18 -1.36 -0.16
CA THR A 126 -17.91 -2.36 0.89
C THR A 126 -17.02 -3.52 0.41
N ASP A 127 -16.62 -3.51 -0.87
CA ASP A 127 -16.04 -4.67 -1.56
C ASP A 127 -14.51 -4.70 -1.55
N ILE A 128 -13.80 -3.59 -1.32
CA ILE A 128 -12.33 -3.56 -1.50
C ILE A 128 -11.62 -4.39 -0.42
N TYR A 129 -11.97 -4.22 0.86
CA TYR A 129 -11.36 -4.98 1.96
C TYR A 129 -11.72 -6.47 1.95
N GLU A 130 -12.99 -6.82 1.66
CA GLU A 130 -13.38 -8.23 1.49
C GLU A 130 -12.68 -8.87 0.28
N ARG A 131 -12.46 -8.13 -0.80
CA ARG A 131 -11.76 -8.63 -1.98
C ARG A 131 -10.25 -8.74 -1.78
N PHE A 132 -9.62 -7.82 -1.05
CA PHE A 132 -8.21 -7.97 -0.63
C PHE A 132 -8.01 -9.21 0.24
N ARG A 133 -8.95 -9.47 1.16
CA ARG A 133 -8.93 -10.70 1.96
C ARG A 133 -9.02 -11.95 1.08
N LEU A 134 -9.90 -11.96 0.07
CA LEU A 134 -10.03 -13.09 -0.86
C LEU A 134 -8.74 -13.31 -1.68
N MET A 135 -8.06 -12.24 -2.11
CA MET A 135 -6.77 -12.34 -2.81
C MET A 135 -5.64 -12.88 -1.93
N LEU A 136 -5.59 -12.47 -0.67
CA LEU A 136 -4.65 -13.03 0.30
C LEU A 136 -4.91 -14.52 0.53
N ASP A 137 -6.18 -14.93 0.63
CA ASP A 137 -6.55 -16.33 0.78
C ASP A 137 -6.11 -17.19 -0.43
N GLU A 138 -6.26 -16.69 -1.66
CA GLU A 138 -5.78 -17.38 -2.88
C GLU A 138 -4.25 -17.51 -2.91
N THR A 139 -3.54 -16.41 -2.61
CA THR A 139 -2.08 -16.40 -2.58
C THR A 139 -1.53 -17.37 -1.53
N ILE A 140 -2.14 -17.40 -0.34
CA ILE A 140 -1.80 -18.35 0.73
C ILE A 140 -2.01 -19.79 0.28
N ASN A 141 -3.10 -20.08 -0.44
CA ASN A 141 -3.39 -21.43 -0.92
C ASN A 141 -2.40 -21.90 -1.99
N ASP A 142 -1.97 -21.01 -2.88
CA ASP A 142 -0.95 -21.33 -3.88
C ASP A 142 0.42 -21.55 -3.25
N ILE A 143 0.77 -20.78 -2.22
CA ILE A 143 1.99 -21.02 -1.44
C ILE A 143 1.93 -22.37 -0.74
N LYS A 144 0.80 -22.73 -0.12
CA LYS A 144 0.61 -24.05 0.51
C LYS A 144 0.82 -25.19 -0.48
N ARG A 145 0.21 -25.11 -1.67
CA ARG A 145 0.43 -26.11 -2.73
C ARG A 145 1.89 -26.26 -3.12
N LYS A 146 2.61 -25.15 -3.29
CA LYS A 146 4.04 -25.19 -3.61
C LYS A 146 4.87 -25.82 -2.51
N ILE A 147 4.51 -25.58 -1.24
CA ILE A 147 5.16 -26.20 -0.08
C ILE A 147 4.90 -27.70 -0.08
N ASP A 148 3.66 -28.13 -0.32
CA ASP A 148 3.29 -29.55 -0.36
C ASP A 148 4.04 -30.29 -1.49
N ASP A 149 4.11 -29.69 -2.69
CA ASP A 149 4.88 -30.23 -3.82
C ASP A 149 6.38 -30.34 -3.50
N LEU A 150 6.94 -29.34 -2.81
CA LEU A 150 8.34 -29.36 -2.37
C LEU A 150 8.57 -30.48 -1.34
N ALA A 151 7.67 -30.63 -0.38
CA ALA A 151 7.74 -31.68 0.63
C ALA A 151 7.73 -33.07 -0.02
N GLU A 152 6.84 -33.31 -0.98
CA GLU A 152 6.76 -34.60 -1.68
C GLU A 152 8.04 -34.90 -2.48
N ARG A 153 8.66 -33.88 -3.09
CA ARG A 153 9.94 -34.02 -3.79
C ARG A 153 11.10 -34.35 -2.86
N ILE A 154 11.12 -33.76 -1.66
CA ILE A 154 12.14 -34.06 -0.64
C ILE A 154 12.02 -35.51 -0.19
N THR A 155 10.81 -35.98 0.15
CA THR A 155 10.59 -37.38 0.56
C THR A 155 11.03 -38.37 -0.51
N LYS A 156 10.71 -38.12 -1.79
CA LYS A 156 11.16 -38.97 -2.92
C LYS A 156 12.68 -38.99 -3.11
N LEU A 157 13.39 -37.94 -2.70
CA LEU A 157 14.85 -37.90 -2.75
C LEU A 157 15.47 -38.66 -1.58
N GLU A 158 14.88 -38.56 -0.38
CA GLU A 158 15.31 -39.31 0.81
C GLU A 158 15.12 -40.83 0.63
N GLU A 159 14.02 -41.25 0.00
CA GLU A 159 13.78 -42.66 -0.35
C GLU A 159 14.76 -43.21 -1.40
N LYS A 160 15.30 -42.36 -2.27
CA LYS A 160 16.31 -42.75 -3.27
C LYS A 160 17.75 -42.73 -2.74
N ALA A 161 17.97 -42.08 -1.60
CA ALA A 161 19.27 -41.96 -0.96
C ALA A 161 19.54 -43.09 0.06
N ASN A 162 18.50 -43.82 0.46
CA ASN A 162 18.57 -45.07 1.24
C ASN A 162 18.52 -46.30 0.33
#